data_AF-A0A5E4CHW1-F1
#
_entry.id   AF-A0A5E4CHW1-F1
#
_cell.length_a   1.000
_cell.length_b   1.000
_cell.length_c   1.000
_cell.angle_alpha   90.00
_cell.angle_beta   90.00
_cell.angle_gamma   90.00
#
_symmetry.space_group_name_H-M   'P 1'
#
loop_
_entity.id
_entity.type
_entity.pdbx_description
1 polymer ?
#
loop_
_entity_poly.entity_id
_entity_poly.type
_entity_poly.pdbx_seq_one_letter_code
_entity_poly.pdbx_strand_id
1 'polypeptide(L)' 'TGESGKSTFIKQMRIIHGSGYSDEDRKGFTKLVYQNIFTAMQAMIRAMDTLRIQYVCEQNK' A
#
# COMPACT_ATOMS: atom_id res chain seq x y z
N THR A 1 4.89 13.76 -11.13
CA THR A 1 4.39 12.48 -11.69
C THR A 1 5.19 11.32 -11.11
N GLY A 2 4.72 10.73 -9.99
CA GLY A 2 5.46 9.74 -9.19
C GLY A 2 4.89 8.32 -9.19
N GLU A 3 3.75 8.08 -9.84
CA GLU A 3 2.96 6.84 -9.70
C GLU A 3 2.89 5.98 -10.97
N SER A 4 3.75 6.28 -11.96
CA SER A 4 3.79 5.56 -13.25
C SER A 4 4.41 4.16 -13.18
N GLY A 5 4.70 3.64 -11.98
CA GLY A 5 5.24 2.29 -11.80
C GLY A 5 6.75 2.14 -12.06
N LYS A 6 7.52 3.22 -12.19
CA LYS A 6 8.98 3.16 -12.40
C LYS A 6 9.70 2.35 -11.32
N SER A 7 9.35 2.56 -10.05
CA SER A 7 9.91 1.78 -8.94
C SER A 7 9.53 0.30 -9.05
N THR A 8 8.33 -0.01 -9.53
CA THR A 8 7.90 -1.40 -9.79
C THR A 8 8.74 -2.03 -10.89
N PHE A 9 9.00 -1.32 -11.98
CA PHE A 9 9.89 -1.79 -13.05
C PHE A 9 11.31 -2.09 -12.54
N ILE A 10 11.89 -1.21 -11.73
CA ILE A 10 13.21 -1.44 -11.12
C ILE A 10 13.22 -2.65 -10.18
N LYS A 11 12.15 -2.84 -9.37
CA LYS A 11 12.00 -4.04 -8.53
C LYS A 11 11.98 -5.31 -9.39
N GLN A 12 11.29 -5.30 -10.53
CA GLN A 12 11.27 -6.43 -11.45
C GLN A 12 12.64 -6.70 -12.09
N MET A 13 13.39 -5.66 -12.47
CA MET A 13 14.76 -5.82 -12.98
C MET A 13 15.67 -6.49 -11.95
N ARG A 14 15.56 -6.14 -10.66
CA ARG A 14 16.30 -6.80 -9.58
C ARG A 14 15.90 -8.26 -9.39
N ILE A 15 14.63 -8.61 -9.62
CA ILE A 15 14.13 -9.98 -9.52
C ILE A 15 14.63 -10.84 -10.70
N ILE A 16 14.55 -10.33 -11.92
CA ILE A 16 14.84 -11.11 -13.13
C ILE A 16 16.35 -11.16 -13.45
N HIS A 17 17.06 -10.04 -13.26
CA HIS A 17 18.45 -9.88 -13.68
C HIS A 17 19.43 -9.58 -12.52
N GLY A 18 18.92 -9.48 -11.29
CA GLY A 18 19.72 -9.19 -10.10
C GLY A 18 19.70 -10.34 -9.09
N SER A 19 20.09 -10.04 -7.85
CA SER A 19 20.10 -11.00 -6.74
C SER A 19 18.72 -11.27 -6.13
N GLY A 20 17.64 -10.71 -6.69
CA GLY A 20 16.32 -10.78 -6.08
C GLY A 20 16.25 -10.09 -4.71
N TYR A 21 15.36 -10.59 -3.86
CA TYR A 21 15.16 -10.11 -2.50
C TYR A 21 15.30 -11.27 -1.52
N SER A 22 16.19 -11.13 -0.55
CA SER A 22 16.34 -12.09 0.54
C SER A 22 15.11 -12.06 1.46
N ASP A 23 15.01 -13.04 2.36
CA ASP A 23 13.95 -13.02 3.37
C ASP A 23 14.11 -11.86 4.36
N GLU A 24 15.33 -11.40 4.61
CA GLU A 24 15.60 -10.20 5.41
C GLU A 24 15.14 -8.93 4.68
N ASP A 25 15.42 -8.80 3.37
CA ASP A 25 14.91 -7.70 2.55
C ASP A 25 13.37 -7.65 2.61
N ARG A 26 12.73 -8.81 2.45
CA ARG A 26 11.26 -8.95 2.50
C ARG A 26 10.69 -8.54 3.85
N LYS A 27 11.31 -9.00 4.95
CA LYS A 27 10.94 -8.60 6.32
C LYS A 27 11.10 -7.08 6.52
N GLY A 28 12.09 -6.46 5.88
CA GLY A 28 12.26 -5.00 5.86
C GLY A 28 11.05 -4.26 5.27
N PHE A 29 10.32 -4.85 4.31
CA PHE A 29 9.13 -4.25 3.71
C PHE A 29 7.86 -4.40 4.56
N THR A 30 7.83 -5.28 5.56
CA THR A 30 6.63 -5.55 6.38
C THR A 30 6.01 -4.27 6.96
N LYS A 31 6.86 -3.38 7.53
CA LYS A 31 6.39 -2.10 8.08
C LYS A 31 5.73 -1.22 7.02
N LEU A 32 6.31 -1.16 5.83
CA LEU A 32 5.78 -0.37 4.72
C LEU A 32 4.43 -0.94 4.24
N VAL A 33 4.29 -2.26 4.18
CA VAL A 33 3.03 -2.93 3.81
C VAL A 33 1.92 -2.55 4.79
N TYR A 34 2.18 -2.63 6.10
CA TYR A 34 1.19 -2.21 7.10
C TYR A 34 0.86 -0.74 6.99
N GLN A 35 1.86 0.13 6.86
CA GLN A 35 1.62 1.57 6.69
C GLN A 35 0.73 1.86 5.48
N ASN A 36 0.98 1.22 4.33
CA ASN A 36 0.16 1.41 3.14
C ASN A 36 -1.30 1.00 3.37
N ILE A 37 -1.55 -0.12 4.08
CA ILE A 37 -2.91 -0.56 4.42
C ILE A 37 -3.60 0.46 5.33
N PHE A 38 -2.93 0.90 6.40
CA PHE A 38 -3.49 1.88 7.32
C PHE A 38 -3.77 3.21 6.64
N THR A 39 -2.84 3.72 5.83
CA THR A 39 -3.02 4.97 5.09
C THR A 39 -4.17 4.87 4.09
N ALA A 40 -4.28 3.76 3.35
CA ALA A 40 -5.39 3.54 2.42
C ALA A 40 -6.74 3.50 3.16
N MET A 41 -6.81 2.79 4.30
CA MET A 41 -8.03 2.71 5.10
C MET A 41 -8.44 4.08 5.67
N GLN A 42 -7.48 4.84 6.21
CA GLN A 42 -7.73 6.20 6.70
C GLN A 42 -8.21 7.13 5.57
N ALA A 43 -7.64 7.01 4.37
CA ALA A 43 -8.08 7.78 3.22
C ALA A 43 -9.52 7.42 2.83
N MET A 44 -9.88 6.14 2.84
CA MET A 44 -11.25 5.69 2.58
C MET A 44 -12.24 6.20 3.63
N ILE A 45 -11.91 6.09 4.92
CA ILE A 45 -12.77 6.59 6.02
C ILE A 45 -13.02 8.10 5.86
N ARG A 46 -11.97 8.89 5.63
CA ARG A 46 -12.12 10.34 5.39
C ARG A 46 -12.94 10.66 4.13
N ALA A 47 -12.80 9.83 3.10
CA ALA A 47 -13.57 9.99 1.87
C ALA A 47 -15.07 9.70 2.10
N MET A 48 -15.42 8.74 2.95
CA MET A 48 -16.82 8.46 3.33
C MET A 48 -17.48 9.70 3.93
N ASP A 49 -16.82 10.37 4.88
CA ASP A 49 -17.31 11.62 5.47
C ASP A 49 -17.41 12.75 4.44
N THR A 50 -16.38 12.90 3.60
CA THR A 50 -16.32 13.96 2.57
C THR A 50 -17.40 13.80 1.52
N LEU A 51 -17.65 12.57 1.08
CA LEU A 51 -18.63 12.20 0.05
C LEU A 51 -20.03 11.95 0.65
N ARG A 52 -20.18 12.05 1.97
CA ARG A 52 -21.42 11.80 2.73
C ARG A 52 -22.00 10.41 2.48
N ILE A 53 -21.15 9.41 2.35
CA ILE A 53 -21.55 8.01 2.20
C ILE A 53 -21.68 7.42 3.61
N GLN A 54 -22.87 6.92 3.94
CA GLN A 54 -23.14 6.33 5.26
C GLN A 54 -22.63 4.89 5.32
N TYR A 55 -22.20 4.48 6.52
CA TYR A 55 -21.93 3.07 6.79
C TYR A 55 -23.23 2.27 6.77
N VAL A 56 -23.19 1.07 6.18
CA VAL A 56 -24.35 0.15 6.17
C VAL A 56 -24.61 -0.42 7.56
N CYS A 57 -23.56 -0.59 8.36
CA CYS A 57 -23.62 -1.08 9.73
C CYS A 57 -23.00 -0.04 10.67
N GLU A 58 -23.75 0.40 11.68
CA GLU A 58 -23.30 1.39 12.67
C GLU A 58 -22.07 0.93 13.47
N GLN A 59 -21.82 -0.38 13.58
CA GLN A 59 -20.64 -0.93 14.28
C GLN A 59 -19.32 -0.62 13.56
N ASN A 60 -19.37 -0.26 12.27
CA ASN A 60 -18.20 0.02 11.44
C ASN A 60 -17.85 1.52 11.39
N LYS A 61 -18.66 2.35 12.04
CA LYS A 61 -18.39 3.77 12.21
C LYS A 61 -17.31 3.98 13.27
#